data_AF-A0A961ISZ9-F1
#
_entry.id   AF-A0A961ISZ9-F1
#
_cell.length_a   1.000
_cell.length_b   1.000
_cell.length_c   1.000
_cell.angle_alpha   90.00
_cell.angle_beta   90.00
_cell.angle_gamma   90.00
#
_symmetry.space_group_name_H-M   'P 1'
#
loop_
_entity.id
_entity.type
_entity.pdbx_description
1 polymer ?
#
loop_
_entity_poly.entity_id
_entity_poly.type
_entity_poly.pdbx_seq_one_letter_code
_entity_poly.pdbx_strand_id
1 'polypeptide(L)'
;SPNWIVARLMTVYVEMFRNVPVLLWIVFAMAILIETLPSPRDFRGDDAAASMVLNDSVAITNRGFYVPEPLFSRSLGDIHLLGTSPLRFDISLDLVVLLAVLIAGIVTARLIARRADRIQAATGDRPRTLWYEIAVIAVPVLVMLVILGFHLGYPALKGFNFDGGTHLRNSLIAL
;
A
#
# COMPACT_ATOMS: atom_id res chain seq x y z
N SER A 1 21.81 25.09 1.65
CA SER A 1 22.50 25.61 2.85
C SER A 1 23.71 26.42 2.42
N PRO A 2 23.99 27.60 2.99
CA PRO A 2 25.15 28.43 2.64
C PRO A 2 26.49 27.87 3.16
N ASN A 3 26.49 26.67 3.75
CA ASN A 3 27.70 26.04 4.27
C ASN A 3 28.54 25.47 3.11
N TRP A 4 29.67 26.12 2.82
CA TRP A 4 30.59 25.79 1.73
C TRP A 4 31.17 24.37 1.82
N ILE A 5 31.41 23.87 3.03
CA ILE A 5 31.93 22.50 3.24
C ILE A 5 30.89 21.47 2.76
N VAL A 6 29.63 21.69 3.14
CA VAL A 6 28.52 20.82 2.72
C VAL A 6 28.32 20.93 1.21
N ALA A 7 28.42 22.12 0.63
CA ALA A 7 28.31 22.31 -0.81
C ALA A 7 29.36 21.48 -1.57
N ARG A 8 30.62 21.52 -1.12
CA ARG A 8 31.72 20.80 -1.78
C ARG A 8 31.61 19.29 -1.61
N LEU A 9 31.20 18.82 -0.42
CA LEU A 9 30.92 17.41 -0.15
C LEU A 9 29.78 16.90 -1.04
N MET A 10 28.71 17.70 -1.19
CA MET A 10 27.58 17.36 -2.06
C MET A 10 27.98 17.34 -3.54
N THR A 11 28.89 18.21 -3.99
CA THR A 11 29.44 18.15 -5.35
C THR A 11 30.18 16.83 -5.60
N VAL A 12 31.03 16.39 -4.65
CA VAL A 12 31.74 15.11 -4.77
C VAL A 12 30.77 13.93 -4.77
N TYR A 13 29.77 13.94 -3.88
CA TYR A 13 28.72 12.93 -3.85
C TYR A 13 27.99 12.87 -5.20
N VAL A 14 27.40 13.98 -5.67
CA VAL A 14 26.63 13.99 -6.91
C VAL A 14 27.47 13.51 -8.10
N GLU A 15 28.72 13.96 -8.22
CA GLU A 15 29.56 13.59 -9.36
C GLU A 15 29.98 12.12 -9.33
N MET A 16 30.20 11.55 -8.13
CA MET A 16 30.48 10.13 -7.95
C MET A 16 29.27 9.24 -8.26
N PHE A 17 28.08 9.62 -7.79
CA PHE A 17 26.88 8.79 -7.90
C PHE A 17 26.10 9.00 -9.21
N ARG A 18 26.26 10.13 -9.93
CA ARG A 18 25.49 10.36 -11.19
C ARG A 18 25.85 9.42 -12.33
N ASN A 19 27.07 8.86 -12.32
CA ASN A 19 27.61 8.01 -13.38
C ASN A 19 27.47 6.52 -13.08
N VAL A 20 26.99 6.15 -11.89
CA VAL A 20 26.74 4.74 -11.55
C VAL A 20 25.40 4.33 -12.13
N PRO A 21 25.34 3.29 -13.00
CA PRO A 21 24.07 2.81 -13.52
C PRO A 21 23.15 2.38 -12.38
N VAL A 22 21.88 2.80 -12.41
CA VAL A 22 20.86 2.40 -11.42
C VAL A 22 20.74 0.88 -11.34
N LEU A 23 20.95 0.16 -12.46
CA LEU A 23 20.94 -1.30 -12.50
C LEU A 23 21.98 -1.94 -11.55
N LEU A 24 23.16 -1.32 -11.38
CA LEU A 24 24.19 -1.84 -10.47
C LEU A 24 23.71 -1.76 -9.02
N TRP A 25 23.02 -0.67 -8.65
CA TRP A 25 22.41 -0.54 -7.33
C TRP A 25 21.33 -1.59 -7.07
N ILE A 26 20.45 -1.81 -8.04
CA ILE A 26 19.39 -2.81 -7.94
C ILE A 26 19.99 -4.22 -7.77
N VAL A 27 21.00 -4.58 -8.57
CA VAL A 27 21.65 -5.90 -8.46
C VAL A 27 22.40 -6.05 -7.14
N PHE A 28 23.10 -5.01 -6.69
CA PHE A 28 23.80 -5.00 -5.41
C PHE A 28 22.83 -5.17 -4.23
N ALA A 29 21.77 -4.38 -4.19
CA ALA A 29 20.74 -4.48 -3.16
C ALA A 29 20.05 -5.85 -3.18
N MET A 30 19.72 -6.37 -4.37
CA MET A 30 19.13 -7.71 -4.53
C MET A 30 20.07 -8.82 -4.01
N ALA A 31 21.38 -8.73 -4.28
CA ALA A 31 22.34 -9.70 -3.78
C ALA A 31 22.38 -9.73 -2.24
N ILE A 32 22.39 -8.55 -1.61
CA ILE A 32 22.31 -8.43 -0.15
C ILE A 32 21.00 -9.05 0.37
N LEU A 33 19.86 -8.72 -0.23
CA LEU A 33 18.56 -9.25 0.21
C LEU A 33 18.49 -10.78 0.10
N ILE A 34 19.09 -11.37 -0.95
CA ILE A 34 19.06 -12.82 -1.14
C ILE A 34 19.93 -13.56 -0.11
N GLU A 35 21.07 -12.98 0.26
CA GLU A 35 22.04 -13.60 1.17
C GLU A 35 21.67 -13.40 2.64
N THR A 36 21.10 -12.24 2.99
CA THR A 36 20.82 -11.88 4.39
C THR A 36 19.46 -12.34 4.90
N LEU A 37 18.48 -12.53 4.01
CA LEU A 37 17.12 -12.88 4.40
C LEU A 37 16.92 -14.40 4.51
N PRO A 38 16.05 -14.85 5.42
CA PRO A 38 15.73 -16.26 5.55
C PRO A 38 15.02 -16.79 4.30
N SER A 39 15.24 -18.07 4.03
CA SER A 39 14.55 -18.79 2.96
C SER A 39 13.17 -19.28 3.42
N PRO A 40 12.17 -19.48 2.52
CA PRO A 40 10.82 -19.89 2.95
C PRO A 40 10.75 -21.17 3.79
N ARG A 41 11.72 -22.07 3.66
CA ARG A 41 11.82 -23.28 4.50
C ARG A 41 12.16 -22.99 5.96
N ASP A 42 12.79 -21.86 6.25
CA ASP A 42 13.23 -21.48 7.60
C ASP A 42 12.04 -21.04 8.47
N PHE A 43 10.87 -20.84 7.86
CA PHE A 43 9.59 -20.52 8.50
C PHE A 43 8.73 -21.76 8.80
N ARG A 44 9.25 -22.98 8.57
CA ARG A 44 8.49 -24.22 8.69
C ARG A 44 8.82 -24.97 9.98
N GLY A 45 7.77 -25.47 10.64
CA GLY A 45 7.88 -26.42 11.75
C GLY A 45 7.82 -25.74 13.11
N ASP A 46 7.83 -26.56 14.16
CA ASP A 46 7.72 -26.09 15.55
C ASP A 46 9.00 -25.37 16.02
N ASP A 47 10.15 -25.68 15.40
CA ASP A 47 11.45 -25.02 15.60
C ASP A 47 11.83 -24.12 14.40
N ALA A 48 10.92 -23.25 13.97
CA ALA A 48 11.19 -22.34 12.86
C ALA A 48 12.37 -21.38 13.19
N ALA A 49 13.36 -21.30 12.29
CA ALA A 49 14.51 -20.41 12.44
C ALA A 49 14.17 -18.94 12.12
N ALA A 50 13.04 -18.70 11.46
CA ALA A 50 12.51 -17.38 11.16
C ALA A 50 11.00 -17.32 11.42
N SER A 51 10.50 -16.18 11.90
CA SER A 51 9.09 -15.93 12.14
C SER A 51 8.58 -14.81 11.24
N MET A 52 7.28 -14.82 10.96
CA MET A 52 6.65 -13.72 10.27
C MET A 52 6.65 -12.46 11.15
N VAL A 53 6.71 -11.29 10.51
CA VAL A 53 6.76 -9.98 11.16
C VAL A 53 5.34 -9.42 11.23
N LEU A 54 5.11 -8.45 12.11
CA LEU A 54 3.80 -7.80 12.31
C LEU A 54 2.70 -8.80 12.72
N ASN A 55 2.92 -9.53 13.82
CA ASN A 55 1.95 -10.49 14.37
C ASN A 55 1.52 -11.54 13.33
N ASP A 56 2.50 -12.23 12.76
CA ASP A 56 2.34 -13.27 11.73
C ASP A 56 1.63 -12.85 10.44
N SER A 57 1.71 -11.57 10.09
CA SER A 57 1.04 -11.05 8.89
C SER A 57 1.96 -10.87 7.68
N VAL A 58 3.23 -10.54 7.89
CA VAL A 58 4.18 -10.25 6.82
C VAL A 58 5.32 -11.25 6.84
N ALA A 59 5.50 -12.01 5.75
CA ALA A 59 6.63 -12.90 5.59
C ALA A 59 7.73 -12.24 4.76
N ILE A 60 8.91 -12.05 5.35
CA ILE A 60 10.08 -11.49 4.67
C ILE A 60 11.00 -12.65 4.30
N THR A 61 11.17 -12.91 3.01
CA THR A 61 12.01 -14.03 2.54
C THR A 61 13.03 -13.57 1.51
N ASN A 62 14.07 -14.38 1.31
CA ASN A 62 15.01 -14.19 0.20
C ASN A 62 14.39 -14.31 -1.21
N ARG A 63 13.10 -14.69 -1.31
CA ARG A 63 12.34 -14.75 -2.57
C ARG A 63 11.36 -13.58 -2.75
N GLY A 64 11.31 -12.66 -1.81
CA GLY A 64 10.37 -11.54 -1.81
C GLY A 64 9.63 -11.42 -0.49
N PHE A 65 8.90 -10.32 -0.38
CA PHE A 65 8.08 -10.05 0.79
C PHE A 65 6.64 -10.41 0.46
N TYR A 66 5.99 -11.13 1.36
CA TYR A 66 4.58 -11.48 1.26
C TYR A 66 3.84 -10.63 2.28
N VAL A 67 2.98 -9.75 1.79
CA VAL A 67 2.18 -8.83 2.60
C VAL A 67 0.71 -9.25 2.50
N PRO A 68 -0.11 -9.09 3.55
CA PRO A 68 -1.52 -9.44 3.47
C PRO A 68 -2.20 -8.67 2.35
N GLU A 69 -3.01 -9.37 1.56
CA GLU A 69 -3.76 -8.76 0.48
C GLU A 69 -5.21 -8.47 0.90
N PRO A 70 -5.81 -7.36 0.44
CA PRO A 70 -7.21 -7.07 0.69
C PRO A 70 -8.11 -7.99 -0.16
N LEU A 71 -8.91 -8.83 0.49
CA LEU A 71 -9.86 -9.73 -0.16
C LEU A 71 -11.31 -9.40 0.23
N PHE A 72 -12.23 -9.66 -0.69
CA PHE A 72 -13.67 -9.44 -0.48
C PHE A 72 -14.41 -10.77 -0.66
N SER A 73 -15.14 -11.19 0.39
CA SER A 73 -15.94 -12.43 0.34
C SER A 73 -17.17 -12.31 -0.56
N ARG A 74 -17.70 -11.08 -0.70
CA ARG A 74 -18.86 -10.75 -1.54
C ARG A 74 -18.44 -9.76 -2.61
N SER A 75 -17.57 -10.20 -3.52
CA SER A 75 -17.15 -9.39 -4.65
C SER A 75 -18.32 -9.12 -5.60
N LEU A 76 -18.42 -7.89 -6.06
CA LEU A 76 -19.36 -7.44 -7.09
C LEU A 76 -18.97 -7.93 -8.49
N GLY A 77 -17.77 -8.49 -8.64
CA GLY A 77 -17.21 -8.99 -9.89
C GLY A 77 -16.41 -7.95 -10.67
N ASP A 78 -15.99 -8.32 -11.87
CA ASP A 78 -15.14 -7.50 -12.72
C ASP A 78 -15.87 -7.08 -14.00
N ILE A 79 -15.74 -5.80 -14.36
CA ILE A 79 -16.11 -5.32 -15.69
C ILE A 79 -14.91 -5.57 -16.61
N HIS A 80 -15.15 -6.39 -17.63
CA HIS A 80 -14.18 -6.68 -18.67
C HIS A 80 -14.34 -5.63 -19.77
N LEU A 81 -13.45 -4.63 -19.80
CA LEU A 81 -13.37 -3.70 -20.91
C LEU A 81 -12.59 -4.33 -22.07
N LEU A 82 -13.05 -4.08 -23.30
CA LEU A 82 -12.42 -4.55 -24.54
C LEU A 82 -12.55 -6.06 -24.83
N GLY A 83 -13.46 -6.77 -24.16
CA GLY A 83 -13.92 -8.12 -24.54
C GLY A 83 -12.79 -9.17 -24.66
N THR A 84 -12.84 -10.02 -25.69
CA THR A 84 -11.85 -11.08 -25.96
C THR A 84 -10.59 -10.57 -26.67
N SER A 85 -10.36 -9.26 -26.72
CA SER A 85 -9.20 -8.71 -27.41
C SER A 85 -7.91 -8.95 -26.60
N PRO A 86 -6.73 -8.93 -27.25
CA PRO A 86 -5.44 -9.01 -26.56
C PRO A 86 -5.18 -7.87 -25.56
N LEU A 87 -5.97 -6.80 -25.64
CA LEU A 87 -5.90 -5.61 -24.78
C LEU A 87 -6.99 -5.62 -23.69
N ARG A 88 -7.52 -6.79 -23.32
CA ARG A 88 -8.52 -6.89 -22.24
C ARG A 88 -8.06 -6.15 -20.99
N PHE A 89 -8.96 -5.37 -20.42
CA PHE A 89 -8.69 -4.60 -19.21
C PHE A 89 -9.82 -4.86 -18.21
N ASP A 90 -9.49 -5.58 -17.15
CA ASP A 90 -10.45 -5.97 -16.13
C ASP A 90 -10.42 -4.94 -15.01
N ILE A 91 -11.59 -4.33 -14.75
CA ILE A 91 -11.77 -3.35 -13.68
C ILE A 91 -12.60 -4.00 -12.59
N SER A 92 -12.05 -4.08 -11.39
CA SER A 92 -12.80 -4.57 -10.23
C SER A 92 -13.87 -3.58 -9.81
N LEU A 93 -15.13 -4.03 -9.82
CA LEU A 93 -16.27 -3.22 -9.39
C LEU A 93 -16.15 -2.83 -7.92
N ASP A 94 -15.58 -3.71 -7.10
CA ASP A 94 -15.33 -3.47 -5.67
C ASP A 94 -14.49 -2.21 -5.47
N LEU A 95 -13.40 -2.06 -6.24
CA LEU A 95 -12.54 -0.88 -6.21
C LEU A 95 -13.31 0.36 -6.67
N VAL A 96 -14.07 0.25 -7.77
CA VAL A 96 -14.84 1.38 -8.32
C VAL A 96 -15.85 1.89 -7.30
N VAL A 97 -16.61 1.00 -6.67
CA VAL A 97 -17.61 1.39 -5.66
C VAL A 97 -16.94 1.99 -4.43
N LEU A 98 -15.84 1.39 -3.95
CA LEU A 98 -15.11 1.91 -2.80
C LEU A 98 -14.54 3.32 -3.07
N LEU A 99 -13.98 3.53 -4.27
CA LEU A 99 -13.51 4.85 -4.72
C LEU A 99 -14.67 5.84 -4.86
N ALA A 100 -15.80 5.43 -5.43
CA ALA A 100 -16.97 6.28 -5.57
C ALA A 100 -17.52 6.74 -4.21
N VAL A 101 -17.63 5.82 -3.24
CA VAL A 101 -18.05 6.12 -1.87
C VAL A 101 -17.05 7.06 -1.19
N LEU A 102 -15.76 6.82 -1.34
CA LEU A 102 -14.70 7.69 -0.78
C LEU A 102 -14.77 9.11 -1.37
N ILE A 103 -14.91 9.22 -2.69
CA ILE A 103 -15.01 10.52 -3.38
C ILE A 103 -16.28 11.26 -2.92
N ALA A 104 -17.42 10.59 -2.85
CA ALA A 104 -18.68 11.18 -2.36
C ALA A 104 -18.55 11.66 -0.90
N GLY A 105 -17.88 10.89 -0.05
CA GLY A 105 -17.55 11.28 1.33
C GLY A 105 -16.69 12.54 1.39
N ILE A 106 -15.60 12.59 0.61
CA ILE A 106 -14.69 13.75 0.56
C ILE A 106 -15.41 15.00 0.04
N VAL A 107 -16.24 14.87 -1.00
CA VAL A 107 -17.03 15.99 -1.53
C VAL A 107 -17.99 16.52 -0.46
N THR A 108 -18.72 15.63 0.21
CA THR A 108 -19.65 16.01 1.28
C THR A 108 -18.91 16.68 2.46
N ALA A 109 -17.77 16.13 2.88
CA ALA A 109 -16.93 16.73 3.93
C ALA A 109 -16.46 18.14 3.55
N ARG A 110 -16.03 18.37 2.30
CA ARG A 110 -15.66 19.70 1.81
C ARG A 110 -16.84 20.67 1.79
N LEU A 111 -18.04 20.21 1.48
CA LEU A 111 -19.25 21.04 1.53
C LEU A 111 -19.61 21.45 2.96
N ILE A 112 -19.43 20.55 3.93
CA ILE A 112 -19.60 20.83 5.36
C ILE A 112 -18.57 21.86 5.83
N ALA A 113 -17.30 21.68 5.50
CA ALA A 113 -16.23 22.63 5.85
C ALA A 113 -16.51 24.03 5.27
N ARG A 114 -16.88 24.12 3.99
CA ARG A 114 -17.26 25.39 3.34
C ARG A 114 -18.49 26.04 3.96
N ARG A 115 -19.39 25.26 4.57
CA ARG A 115 -20.54 25.80 5.31
C ARG A 115 -20.09 26.33 6.67
N ALA A 116 -19.20 25.61 7.35
CA ALA A 116 -18.61 26.05 8.62
C ALA A 116 -17.85 27.38 8.47
N ASP A 117 -17.03 27.51 7.43
CA ASP A 117 -16.27 28.74 7.16
C ASP A 117 -17.19 29.94 6.91
N ARG A 118 -18.30 29.73 6.19
CA ARG A 118 -19.31 30.78 5.95
C ARG A 118 -20.02 31.22 7.23
N ILE A 119 -20.34 30.27 8.11
CA ILE A 119 -20.94 30.58 9.41
C ILE A 119 -19.93 31.36 10.26
N GLN A 120 -18.68 30.89 10.34
CA GLN A 120 -17.63 31.57 11.09
C GLN A 120 -17.38 33.00 10.58
N ALA A 121 -17.38 33.22 9.26
CA ALA A 121 -17.22 34.56 8.69
C ALA A 121 -18.38 35.50 9.06
N ALA A 122 -19.59 34.97 9.29
CA ALA A 122 -20.76 35.76 9.64
C ALA A 122 -20.92 35.97 11.15
N THR A 123 -20.64 34.96 11.98
CA THR A 123 -20.89 34.98 13.43
C THR A 123 -19.63 35.05 14.29
N GLY A 124 -18.43 34.89 13.72
CA GLY A 124 -17.16 34.85 14.45
C GLY A 124 -16.89 33.53 15.20
N ASP A 125 -17.94 32.78 15.55
CA ASP A 125 -17.83 31.47 16.19
C ASP A 125 -17.59 30.34 15.17
N ARG A 126 -16.65 29.43 15.47
CA ARG A 126 -16.27 28.32 14.59
C ARG A 126 -16.99 27.03 15.03
N PRO A 127 -17.96 26.52 14.25
CA PRO A 127 -18.62 25.27 14.58
C PRO A 127 -17.63 24.09 14.51
N ARG A 128 -17.71 23.16 15.47
CA ARG A 128 -16.84 21.98 15.55
C ARG A 128 -17.27 20.90 14.56
N THR A 129 -16.92 21.06 13.28
CA THR A 129 -17.32 20.13 12.20
C THR A 129 -16.39 18.95 11.97
N LEU A 130 -15.18 18.94 12.56
CA LEU A 130 -14.15 17.91 12.32
C LEU A 130 -14.68 16.48 12.50
N TRP A 131 -15.42 16.20 13.57
CA TRP A 131 -15.97 14.85 13.80
C TRP A 131 -17.02 14.46 12.76
N TYR A 132 -17.82 15.40 12.28
CA TYR A 132 -18.81 15.16 11.22
C TYR A 132 -18.13 14.95 9.87
N GLU A 133 -17.09 15.72 9.56
CA GLU A 133 -16.30 15.56 8.33
C GLU A 133 -15.62 14.19 8.29
N ILE A 134 -15.00 13.77 9.40
CA ILE A 134 -14.40 12.43 9.51
C ILE A 134 -15.48 11.35 9.42
N ALA A 135 -16.60 11.50 10.13
CA ALA A 135 -17.68 10.51 10.12
C ALA A 135 -18.29 10.33 8.73
N VAL A 136 -18.51 11.41 7.99
CA VAL A 136 -19.08 11.37 6.63
C VAL A 136 -18.17 10.66 5.63
N ILE A 137 -16.85 10.65 5.85
CA ILE A 137 -15.91 9.88 5.03
C ILE A 137 -15.81 8.44 5.53
N ALA A 138 -15.58 8.25 6.84
CA ALA A 138 -15.26 6.94 7.40
C ALA A 138 -16.48 6.01 7.47
N VAL A 139 -17.65 6.51 7.87
CA VAL A 139 -18.83 5.67 8.10
C VAL A 139 -19.30 4.97 6.82
N PRO A 140 -19.50 5.67 5.68
CA PRO A 140 -19.92 5.00 4.45
C PRO A 140 -18.90 3.99 3.93
N VAL A 141 -17.60 4.30 4.03
CA VAL A 141 -16.53 3.38 3.62
C VAL A 141 -16.51 2.14 4.49
N LEU A 142 -16.60 2.28 5.82
CA LEU A 142 -16.67 1.14 6.74
C LEU A 142 -17.91 0.28 6.49
N VAL A 143 -19.07 0.91 6.28
CA VAL A 143 -20.30 0.19 5.91
C VAL A 143 -20.09 -0.60 4.62
N MET A 144 -19.48 0.00 3.60
CA MET A 144 -19.20 -0.70 2.34
C MET A 144 -18.23 -1.87 2.52
N LEU A 145 -17.18 -1.71 3.33
CA LEU A 145 -16.23 -2.79 3.64
C LEU A 145 -16.92 -3.98 4.35
N VAL A 146 -17.85 -3.70 5.26
CA VAL A 146 -18.64 -4.74 5.93
C VAL A 146 -19.59 -5.41 4.94
N ILE A 147 -20.25 -4.65 4.06
CA ILE A 147 -21.13 -5.20 3.02
C ILE A 147 -20.35 -6.10 2.06
N LEU A 148 -19.18 -5.69 1.58
CA LEU A 148 -18.33 -6.52 0.71
C LEU A 148 -17.66 -7.69 1.46
N GLY A 149 -17.71 -7.66 2.80
CA GLY A 149 -17.08 -8.67 3.66
C GLY A 149 -15.57 -8.72 3.47
N PHE A 150 -14.96 -7.54 3.66
CA PHE A 150 -13.53 -7.33 3.64
C PHE A 150 -12.81 -8.19 4.68
N HIS A 151 -11.78 -8.89 4.25
CA HIS A 151 -10.85 -9.61 5.11
C HIS A 151 -9.44 -9.54 4.50
N LEU A 152 -8.42 -9.69 5.35
CA LEU A 152 -7.04 -9.74 4.90
C LEU A 152 -6.66 -11.20 4.61
N GLY A 153 -6.23 -11.46 3.38
CA GLY A 153 -5.62 -12.72 3.00
C GLY A 153 -4.18 -12.76 3.50
N TYR A 154 -3.94 -13.51 4.59
CA TYR A 154 -2.61 -13.64 5.16
C TYR A 154 -1.75 -14.63 4.36
N PRO A 155 -0.46 -14.34 4.16
CA PRO A 155 0.45 -15.25 3.49
C PRO A 155 0.68 -16.49 4.36
N ALA A 156 0.48 -17.68 3.79
CA ALA A 156 0.69 -18.93 4.49
C ALA A 156 1.72 -19.77 3.75
N LEU A 157 2.61 -20.46 4.48
CA LEU A 157 3.57 -21.36 3.86
C LEU A 157 2.84 -22.62 3.38
N LYS A 158 2.63 -22.76 2.06
CA LYS A 158 2.06 -23.95 1.43
C LYS A 158 3.09 -24.66 0.57
N GLY A 159 3.39 -25.93 0.89
CA GLY A 159 4.45 -26.65 0.21
C GLY A 159 5.80 -25.96 0.45
N PHE A 160 6.54 -25.65 -0.61
CA PHE A 160 7.91 -25.08 -0.56
C PHE A 160 8.00 -23.55 -0.69
N ASN A 161 6.86 -22.85 -0.75
CA ASN A 161 6.82 -21.39 -0.84
C ASN A 161 5.63 -20.80 -0.07
N PHE A 162 5.61 -19.48 0.11
CA PHE A 162 4.43 -18.78 0.59
C PHE A 162 3.38 -18.69 -0.52
N ASP A 163 2.12 -18.90 -0.14
CA ASP A 163 0.94 -18.80 -0.98
C ASP A 163 -0.09 -17.87 -0.31
N GLY A 164 -0.77 -17.07 -1.12
CA GLY A 164 -1.63 -15.97 -0.66
C GLY A 164 -0.85 -14.69 -0.31
N GLY A 165 -1.58 -13.59 -0.24
CA GLY A 165 -1.01 -12.27 -0.02
C GLY A 165 -0.37 -11.69 -1.28
N THR A 166 -0.01 -10.41 -1.21
CA THR A 166 0.70 -9.72 -2.29
C THR A 166 2.18 -10.06 -2.24
N HIS A 167 2.67 -10.74 -3.28
CA HIS A 167 4.09 -11.05 -3.45
C HIS A 167 4.85 -9.86 -4.04
N LEU A 168 5.63 -9.19 -3.20
CA LEU A 168 6.58 -8.15 -3.60
C LEU A 168 7.91 -8.80 -3.95
N ARG A 169 8.26 -8.78 -5.24
CA ARG A 169 9.51 -9.35 -5.75
C ARG A 169 10.71 -8.54 -5.23
N ASN A 170 11.84 -9.21 -5.02
CA ASN A 170 13.10 -8.54 -4.63
C ASN A 170 13.48 -7.41 -5.59
N SER A 171 13.19 -7.53 -6.88
CA SER A 171 13.46 -6.48 -7.87
C SER A 171 12.67 -5.20 -7.63
N LEU A 172 11.47 -5.29 -7.07
CA LEU A 172 10.64 -4.13 -6.71
C LEU A 172 11.12 -3.50 -5.39
N ILE A 173 11.60 -4.33 -4.45
CA ILE A 173 12.11 -3.87 -3.15
C ILE A 173 13.51 -3.25 -3.27
N ALA A 174 14.30 -3.71 -4.25
CA ALA A 174 15.63 -3.22 -4.53
C ALA A 174 15.66 -1.94 -5.38
N LEU A 175 14.51 -1.52 -5.92
CA LEU A 175 14.32 -0.28 -6.69
C LEU A 175 14.03 0.90 -5.77
#